data_AF-A0AA39QZ61-F1
#
_entry.id   AF-A0AA39QZ61-F1
#
_cell.length_a   1.000
_cell.length_b   1.000
_cell.length_c   1.000
_cell.angle_alpha   90.00
_cell.angle_beta   90.00
_cell.angle_gamma   90.00
#
_symmetry.space_group_name_H-M   'P 1'
#
loop_
_entity.id
_entity.type
_entity.pdbx_description
1 polymer ?
#
loop_
_entity_poly.entity_id
_entity_poly.type
_entity_poly.pdbx_seq_one_letter_code
_entity_poly.pdbx_strand_id
1 'polypeptide(L)'
;MASPKISSHELLQHLQKDPDNEELTHKLAARIDDPTYQDEIEHAFYGTKVSMYEQWARATLSQTSAHDGILLDPHGMKKILPVDASLLIDPSTVSFLFCAESGITIKDLNQVLNKANRALENMGAYDGQTLAGAISTGTHGTGISLRPIASSVRALVLVSENKTIYQIEPTKGITDPEKLAKAKPDIVLKQDDEWFNSNVVAMGCMGLIYSYTLDVIPAYYLQEFRVLDNWEGLTSRTGKDCLSSWLADPKVRHFEVDINPYAVAGVHSCVKVIRQKSYGPAKGSRGIANWISGILASCPVADWLVVHLLNTFPKICPRILNSALKTLADNDCVDKSYVVMNIGAVDNVKAMALEMSFDATGATTDATNLVNKVNNLLSIFANAATNKKWYLTGPVALRFVAGSDAYLAPQTGRTTCMAELDLLVGIRNGEDLLREVKNAVCTKGSGVRVHWGLDIDTVSAYTDRLGISVPK
;
A
#
# COMPACT_ATOMS: atom_id res chain seq x y z
N MET A 1 29.83 32.03 -17.74
CA MET A 1 30.86 31.00 -17.46
C MET A 1 30.16 29.86 -16.76
N ALA A 2 30.19 28.64 -17.30
CA ALA A 2 29.52 27.50 -16.69
C ALA A 2 30.27 27.09 -15.41
N SER A 3 29.58 27.10 -14.27
CA SER A 3 30.13 26.58 -13.01
C SER A 3 30.30 25.05 -13.10
N PRO A 4 31.34 24.46 -12.49
CA PRO A 4 31.60 23.03 -12.61
C PRO A 4 30.45 22.21 -11.98
N LYS A 5 30.04 21.12 -12.65
CA LYS A 5 29.15 20.10 -12.09
C LYS A 5 29.96 19.20 -11.16
N ILE A 6 29.65 19.23 -9.87
CA ILE A 6 30.20 18.32 -8.86
C ILE A 6 29.20 17.19 -8.66
N SER A 7 29.66 15.93 -8.70
CA SER A 7 28.80 14.76 -8.53
C SER A 7 28.41 14.53 -7.06
N SER A 8 27.29 13.84 -6.80
CA SER A 8 26.83 13.51 -5.43
C SER A 8 27.88 12.76 -4.60
N HIS A 9 28.78 12.03 -5.26
CA HIS A 9 29.89 11.32 -4.63
C HIS A 9 31.01 12.26 -4.17
N GLU A 10 31.36 13.27 -4.97
CA GLU A 10 32.36 14.29 -4.60
C GLU A 10 31.84 15.23 -3.50
N LEU A 11 30.52 15.46 -3.46
CA LEU A 11 29.84 16.24 -2.42
C LEU A 11 29.94 15.55 -1.05
N LEU A 12 29.70 14.24 -1.01
CA LEU A 12 29.82 13.43 0.21
C LEU A 12 31.27 13.35 0.72
N GLN A 13 32.25 13.29 -0.19
CA GLN A 13 33.66 13.31 0.20
C GLN A 13 34.12 14.67 0.74
N HIS A 14 33.53 15.78 0.30
CA HIS A 14 33.85 17.12 0.83
C HIS A 14 33.20 17.38 2.19
N LEU A 15 31.94 16.99 2.37
CA LEU A 15 31.23 17.12 3.67
C LEU A 15 31.84 16.23 4.77
N GLN A 16 32.48 15.12 4.39
CA GLN A 16 33.25 14.28 5.32
C GLN A 16 34.59 14.91 5.75
N LYS A 17 35.13 15.86 4.98
CA LYS A 17 36.45 16.47 5.24
C LYS A 17 36.38 17.78 6.02
N ASP A 18 35.31 18.57 5.84
CA ASP A 18 35.15 19.86 6.51
C ASP A 18 33.65 20.20 6.72
N PRO A 19 33.03 19.72 7.81
CA PRO A 19 31.59 19.84 8.04
C PRO A 19 31.12 21.27 8.36
N ASP A 20 32.03 22.19 8.68
CA ASP A 20 31.72 23.57 9.12
C ASP A 20 32.02 24.64 8.05
N ASN A 21 32.16 24.24 6.78
CA ASN A 21 32.50 25.15 5.70
C ASN A 21 31.32 26.08 5.31
N GLU A 22 31.18 27.18 6.03
CA GLU A 22 30.11 28.18 5.85
C GLU A 22 30.02 28.73 4.42
N GLU A 23 31.13 28.83 3.68
CA GLU A 23 31.14 29.32 2.29
C GLU A 23 30.47 28.33 1.32
N LEU A 24 30.62 27.01 1.55
CA LEU A 24 29.95 25.98 0.75
C LEU A 24 28.45 25.91 1.07
N THR A 25 28.10 26.07 2.34
CA THR A 25 26.71 26.11 2.83
C THR A 25 25.97 27.35 2.29
N HIS A 26 26.61 28.51 2.26
CA HIS A 26 26.07 29.72 1.64
C HIS A 26 25.94 29.62 0.12
N LYS A 27 26.90 28.96 -0.55
CA LYS A 27 26.84 28.69 -2.00
C LYS A 27 25.75 27.66 -2.37
N LEU A 28 25.40 26.75 -1.45
CA LEU A 28 24.27 25.82 -1.59
C LEU A 28 22.93 26.53 -1.37
N ALA A 29 22.82 27.39 -0.35
CA ALA A 29 21.62 28.19 -0.10
C ALA A 29 21.32 29.16 -1.26
N ALA A 30 22.34 29.84 -1.78
CA ALA A 30 22.18 30.74 -2.93
C ALA A 30 21.87 30.01 -4.27
N ARG A 31 22.03 28.68 -4.34
CA ARG A 31 21.71 27.87 -5.52
C ARG A 31 20.26 27.40 -5.56
N ILE A 32 19.58 27.40 -4.42
CA ILE A 32 18.16 27.06 -4.28
C ILE A 32 17.27 28.24 -4.69
N ASP A 33 17.79 29.47 -4.62
CA ASP A 33 17.12 30.71 -5.03
C ASP A 33 17.35 31.11 -6.50
N ASP A 34 18.00 30.27 -7.31
CA ASP A 34 18.13 30.49 -8.76
C ASP A 34 16.82 30.12 -9.47
N PRO A 35 16.12 31.07 -10.13
CA PRO A 35 14.84 30.81 -10.78
C PRO A 35 14.92 29.75 -11.88
N THR A 36 16.09 29.56 -12.50
CA THR A 36 16.29 28.54 -13.54
C THR A 36 16.43 27.13 -12.97
N TYR A 37 16.76 27.00 -11.68
CA TYR A 37 16.81 25.73 -10.95
C TYR A 37 15.46 25.40 -10.29
N GLN A 38 14.70 26.43 -9.89
CA GLN A 38 13.28 26.26 -9.54
C GLN A 38 12.48 25.74 -10.74
N ASP A 39 12.78 26.20 -11.96
CA ASP A 39 12.17 25.63 -13.17
C ASP A 39 12.57 24.16 -13.39
N GLU A 40 13.81 23.70 -13.12
CA GLU A 40 14.19 22.28 -13.24
C GLU A 40 13.54 21.40 -12.16
N ILE A 41 13.35 21.92 -10.94
CA ILE A 41 12.60 21.27 -9.87
C ILE A 41 11.11 21.26 -10.21
N GLU A 42 10.52 22.38 -10.62
CA GLU A 42 9.12 22.46 -11.05
C GLU A 42 8.86 21.59 -12.28
N HIS A 43 9.77 21.50 -13.25
CA HIS A 43 9.58 20.60 -14.40
C HIS A 43 9.73 19.12 -14.03
N ALA A 44 10.52 18.79 -12.99
CA ALA A 44 10.58 17.45 -12.40
C ALA A 44 9.34 17.11 -11.54
N PHE A 45 8.73 18.11 -10.90
CA PHE A 45 7.54 17.97 -10.06
C PHE A 45 6.20 18.03 -10.83
N TYR A 46 6.11 18.78 -11.93
CA TYR A 46 4.89 18.90 -12.74
C TYR A 46 4.73 17.84 -13.83
N GLY A 47 5.74 16.97 -14.02
CA GLY A 47 5.68 15.84 -14.94
C GLY A 47 5.17 14.52 -14.33
N THR A 48 5.07 14.43 -13.01
CA THR A 48 4.87 13.13 -12.33
C THR A 48 3.64 13.13 -11.45
N LYS A 49 2.52 12.80 -12.09
CA LYS A 49 1.43 11.95 -11.59
C LYS A 49 1.42 11.70 -10.09
N VAL A 50 0.43 12.30 -9.41
CA VAL A 50 0.09 12.02 -8.01
C VAL A 50 -0.22 10.52 -7.89
N SER A 51 0.78 9.77 -7.43
CA SER A 51 0.66 8.38 -7.04
C SER A 51 0.94 8.29 -5.54
N MET A 52 0.58 7.16 -4.95
CA MET A 52 0.85 6.72 -3.57
C MET A 52 2.23 7.09 -2.98
N TYR A 53 3.22 7.44 -3.81
CA TYR A 53 4.50 8.05 -3.42
C TYR A 53 4.34 9.25 -2.47
N GLU A 54 3.38 10.14 -2.72
CA GLU A 54 3.13 11.27 -1.85
C GLU A 54 2.71 10.81 -0.44
N GLN A 55 2.00 9.69 -0.30
CA GLN A 55 1.47 9.22 0.98
C GLN A 55 2.57 8.67 1.91
N TRP A 56 3.65 8.10 1.37
CA TRP A 56 4.78 7.63 2.18
C TRP A 56 5.67 8.77 2.69
N ALA A 57 6.03 9.73 1.81
CA ALA A 57 6.70 10.95 2.27
C ALA A 57 5.80 11.70 3.27
N ARG A 58 4.50 11.87 2.97
CA ARG A 58 3.53 12.54 3.86
C ARG A 58 3.34 11.83 5.20
N ALA A 59 3.26 10.50 5.25
CA ALA A 59 3.06 9.74 6.50
C ALA A 59 4.31 9.73 7.39
N THR A 60 5.50 9.56 6.82
CA THR A 60 6.77 9.56 7.57
C THR A 60 7.09 10.97 8.09
N LEU A 61 6.76 12.00 7.30
CA LEU A 61 6.95 13.41 7.65
C LEU A 61 5.79 13.99 8.49
N SER A 62 4.69 13.25 8.71
CA SER A 62 3.48 13.80 9.34
C SER A 62 3.71 14.29 10.78
N GLN A 63 4.77 13.85 11.47
CA GLN A 63 5.17 14.41 12.78
C GLN A 63 6.68 14.46 13.08
N THR A 64 7.58 13.76 12.36
CA THR A 64 8.98 13.63 12.79
C THR A 64 9.91 14.75 12.32
N SER A 65 9.54 15.52 11.28
CA SER A 65 10.39 16.58 10.70
C SER A 65 9.74 17.97 10.81
N ALA A 66 9.19 18.31 11.97
CA ALA A 66 8.79 19.69 12.27
C ALA A 66 9.99 20.67 12.42
N HIS A 67 11.19 20.24 12.04
CA HIS A 67 12.46 20.94 12.15
C HIS A 67 13.30 20.70 10.89
N ASP A 68 14.35 21.50 10.70
CA ASP A 68 15.37 21.49 9.63
C ASP A 68 15.93 20.09 9.31
N GLY A 69 15.13 19.27 8.64
CA GLY A 69 15.42 17.87 8.34
C GLY A 69 15.84 17.68 6.88
N ILE A 70 16.77 16.76 6.65
CA ILE A 70 17.14 16.32 5.30
C ILE A 70 16.20 15.19 4.87
N LEU A 71 15.46 15.40 3.79
CA LEU A 71 14.71 14.32 3.15
C LEU A 71 15.67 13.43 2.35
N LEU A 72 15.71 12.15 2.67
CA LEU A 72 16.45 11.15 1.92
C LEU A 72 15.50 10.42 0.97
N ASP A 73 15.74 10.56 -0.34
CA ASP A 73 15.01 9.79 -1.35
C ASP A 73 15.63 8.38 -1.50
N PRO A 74 14.93 7.30 -1.11
CA PRO A 74 15.49 5.97 -1.17
C PRO A 74 15.51 5.40 -2.59
N HIS A 75 14.90 6.01 -3.62
CA HIS A 75 14.78 5.37 -4.96
C HIS A 75 16.13 5.02 -5.63
N GLY A 76 17.23 5.65 -5.20
CA GLY A 76 18.58 5.26 -5.59
C GLY A 76 19.08 3.94 -4.97
N MET A 77 18.51 3.54 -3.83
CA MET A 77 18.82 2.34 -3.04
C MET A 77 17.97 1.14 -3.49
N LYS A 78 18.27 0.58 -4.66
CA LYS A 78 17.46 -0.47 -5.30
C LYS A 78 18.20 -1.77 -5.59
N LYS A 79 19.37 -1.99 -4.99
CA LYS A 79 20.17 -3.19 -5.23
C LYS A 79 19.56 -4.41 -4.57
N ILE A 80 19.72 -5.55 -5.23
CA ILE A 80 19.57 -6.86 -4.63
C ILE A 80 20.91 -7.20 -3.97
N LEU A 81 20.87 -7.46 -2.67
CA LEU A 81 22.04 -7.75 -1.86
C LEU A 81 22.22 -9.27 -1.75
N PRO A 82 23.45 -9.79 -1.83
CA PRO A 82 23.68 -11.22 -1.65
C PRO A 82 23.36 -11.63 -0.20
N VAL A 83 22.60 -12.71 -0.05
CA VAL A 83 22.45 -13.39 1.25
C VAL A 83 23.62 -14.36 1.40
N ASP A 84 24.51 -14.06 2.35
CA ASP A 84 25.68 -14.90 2.61
C ASP A 84 25.26 -16.17 3.37
N ALA A 85 25.18 -17.28 2.64
CA ALA A 85 24.80 -18.58 3.19
C ALA A 85 25.70 -19.02 4.35
N SER A 86 26.95 -18.56 4.41
CA SER A 86 27.86 -18.92 5.50
C SER A 86 27.45 -18.30 6.84
N LEU A 87 26.75 -17.16 6.81
CA LEU A 87 26.26 -16.44 8.00
C LEU A 87 24.92 -16.98 8.51
N LEU A 88 24.24 -17.85 7.76
CA LEU A 88 22.96 -18.41 8.18
C LEU A 88 23.14 -19.53 9.22
N ILE A 89 22.13 -19.68 10.09
CA ILE A 89 22.00 -20.84 10.98
C ILE A 89 21.78 -22.11 10.13
N ASP A 90 20.90 -22.03 9.14
CA ASP A 90 20.66 -23.09 8.15
C ASP A 90 20.97 -22.59 6.74
N PRO A 91 22.17 -22.90 6.20
CA PRO A 91 22.58 -22.50 4.85
C PRO A 91 21.65 -23.02 3.73
N SER A 92 20.89 -24.10 3.96
CA SER A 92 20.00 -24.67 2.94
C SER A 92 18.81 -23.76 2.60
N THR A 93 18.47 -22.84 3.52
CA THR A 93 17.36 -21.89 3.35
C THR A 93 17.68 -20.74 2.39
N VAL A 94 18.95 -20.52 2.03
CA VAL A 94 19.40 -19.35 1.25
C VAL A 94 18.61 -19.16 -0.06
N SER A 95 18.16 -20.24 -0.70
CA SER A 95 17.42 -20.17 -1.97
C SER A 95 15.97 -19.65 -1.83
N PHE A 96 15.50 -19.45 -0.60
CA PHE A 96 14.19 -18.90 -0.25
C PHE A 96 14.30 -17.50 0.39
N LEU A 97 15.50 -16.96 0.53
CA LEU A 97 15.76 -15.65 1.13
C LEU A 97 16.23 -14.66 0.07
N PHE A 98 15.57 -13.50 0.01
CA PHE A 98 15.95 -12.39 -0.87
C PHE A 98 16.20 -11.13 -0.07
N CYS A 99 17.42 -10.61 -0.13
CA CYS A 99 17.78 -9.34 0.49
C CYS A 99 17.78 -8.22 -0.56
N ALA A 100 17.11 -7.12 -0.27
CA ALA A 100 17.07 -5.95 -1.14
C ALA A 100 17.17 -4.65 -0.34
N GLU A 101 17.82 -3.65 -0.94
CA GLU A 101 17.82 -2.29 -0.43
C GLU A 101 16.39 -1.73 -0.38
N SER A 102 16.12 -0.89 0.61
CA SER A 102 14.79 -0.43 1.00
C SER A 102 14.05 0.39 -0.07
N GLY A 103 14.77 0.97 -1.02
CA GLY A 103 14.25 1.82 -2.07
C GLY A 103 13.85 1.10 -3.36
N ILE A 104 14.10 -0.20 -3.49
CA ILE A 104 13.59 -0.97 -4.62
C ILE A 104 12.06 -0.88 -4.64
N THR A 105 11.46 -0.66 -5.81
CA THR A 105 10.00 -0.72 -5.92
C THR A 105 9.50 -2.16 -5.85
N ILE A 106 8.27 -2.40 -5.40
CA ILE A 106 7.67 -3.73 -5.43
C ILE A 106 7.61 -4.27 -6.88
N LYS A 107 7.39 -3.39 -7.86
CA LYS A 107 7.45 -3.69 -9.30
C LYS A 107 8.80 -4.26 -9.71
N ASP A 108 9.89 -3.56 -9.39
CA ASP A 108 11.25 -3.98 -9.75
C ASP A 108 11.65 -5.25 -8.99
N LEU A 109 11.26 -5.36 -7.71
CA LEU A 109 11.47 -6.57 -6.91
C LEU A 109 10.79 -7.78 -7.55
N ASN A 110 9.52 -7.67 -7.97
CA ASN A 110 8.80 -8.74 -8.64
C ASN A 110 9.47 -9.18 -9.94
N GLN A 111 10.04 -8.24 -10.72
CA GLN A 111 10.79 -8.58 -11.94
C GLN A 111 12.04 -9.40 -11.63
N VAL A 112 12.79 -9.03 -10.59
CA VAL A 112 13.97 -9.80 -10.13
C VAL A 112 13.55 -11.18 -9.66
N LEU A 113 12.55 -11.27 -8.78
CA LEU A 113 12.07 -12.55 -8.24
C LEU A 113 11.61 -13.49 -9.35
N ASN A 114 10.85 -12.98 -10.31
CA ASN A 114 10.38 -13.77 -11.43
C ASN A 114 11.55 -14.32 -12.27
N LYS A 115 12.63 -13.55 -12.49
CA LYS A 115 13.84 -14.05 -13.18
C LYS A 115 14.53 -15.18 -12.42
N ALA A 116 14.40 -15.20 -11.09
CA ALA A 116 14.91 -16.25 -10.22
C ALA A 116 13.92 -17.41 -9.97
N ASN A 117 12.80 -17.48 -10.71
CA ASN A 117 11.70 -18.44 -10.47
C ASN A 117 11.16 -18.38 -9.03
N ARG A 118 11.06 -17.16 -8.49
CA ARG A 118 10.50 -16.85 -7.18
C ARG A 118 9.37 -15.83 -7.29
N ALA A 119 8.58 -15.70 -6.23
CA ALA A 119 7.53 -14.71 -6.09
C ALA A 119 7.31 -14.37 -4.61
N LEU A 120 6.75 -13.18 -4.36
CA LEU A 120 6.13 -12.87 -3.08
C LEU A 120 4.90 -13.75 -2.88
N GLU A 121 4.68 -14.21 -1.65
CA GLU A 121 3.48 -14.98 -1.31
C GLU A 121 2.22 -14.12 -1.41
N ASN A 122 2.32 -12.86 -1.01
CA ASN A 122 1.24 -11.89 -1.04
C ASN A 122 1.83 -10.49 -1.23
N MET A 123 1.09 -9.58 -1.86
CA MET A 123 1.54 -8.20 -2.10
C MET A 123 0.34 -7.24 -2.24
N GLY A 124 0.61 -5.95 -2.04
CA GLY A 124 -0.35 -4.90 -2.34
C GLY A 124 -0.72 -4.85 -3.82
N ALA A 125 -1.87 -4.24 -4.09
CA ALA A 125 -2.43 -4.09 -5.42
C ALA A 125 -1.64 -3.10 -6.29
N TYR A 126 -1.06 -2.06 -5.66
CA TYR A 126 -0.16 -1.10 -6.29
C TYR A 126 1.30 -1.46 -6.02
N ASP A 127 2.13 -1.54 -7.06
CA ASP A 127 3.51 -2.01 -6.96
C ASP A 127 4.56 -0.90 -7.18
N GLY A 128 4.14 0.35 -7.34
CA GLY A 128 5.05 1.50 -7.45
C GLY A 128 5.63 1.97 -6.11
N GLN A 129 5.19 1.42 -4.97
CA GLN A 129 5.77 1.70 -3.66
C GLN A 129 7.19 1.16 -3.55
N THR A 130 8.05 1.87 -2.83
CA THR A 130 9.33 1.32 -2.36
C THR A 130 9.08 0.18 -1.37
N LEU A 131 10.03 -0.73 -1.25
CA LEU A 131 9.95 -1.87 -0.34
C LEU A 131 9.78 -1.41 1.11
N ALA A 132 10.55 -0.42 1.55
CA ALA A 132 10.36 0.20 2.87
C ALA A 132 9.01 0.87 3.03
N GLY A 133 8.52 1.57 2.01
CA GLY A 133 7.20 2.21 2.07
C GLY A 133 6.10 1.19 2.24
N ALA A 134 6.13 0.12 1.46
CA ALA A 134 5.15 -0.96 1.54
C ALA A 134 5.17 -1.65 2.91
N ILE A 135 6.35 -2.08 3.36
CA ILE A 135 6.49 -2.81 4.64
C ILE A 135 6.16 -1.92 5.83
N SER A 136 6.73 -0.71 5.90
CA SER A 136 6.64 0.17 7.08
C SER A 136 5.23 0.71 7.32
N THR A 137 4.36 0.67 6.31
CA THR A 137 2.95 1.11 6.39
C THR A 137 1.95 -0.04 6.54
N GLY A 138 2.43 -1.28 6.60
CA GLY A 138 1.58 -2.45 6.78
C GLY A 138 0.83 -2.88 5.51
N THR A 139 1.40 -2.61 4.33
CA THR A 139 0.81 -3.00 3.04
C THR A 139 0.47 -4.48 3.00
N HIS A 140 -0.67 -4.81 2.40
CA HIS A 140 -1.17 -6.16 2.32
C HIS A 140 -1.82 -6.43 0.96
N GLY A 141 -1.86 -7.70 0.58
CA GLY A 141 -2.77 -8.17 -0.45
C GLY A 141 -4.10 -8.61 0.16
N THR A 142 -4.67 -9.67 -0.38
CA THR A 142 -5.92 -10.27 0.11
C THR A 142 -5.79 -11.79 0.19
N GLY A 143 -6.65 -12.45 0.95
CA GLY A 143 -6.60 -13.86 1.33
C GLY A 143 -6.69 -14.04 2.84
N ILE A 144 -7.75 -14.68 3.31
CA ILE A 144 -8.02 -14.83 4.76
C ILE A 144 -6.95 -15.64 5.50
N SER A 145 -6.21 -16.48 4.77
CA SER A 145 -5.08 -17.30 5.26
C SER A 145 -3.72 -16.70 4.90
N LEU A 146 -3.69 -15.54 4.23
CA LEU A 146 -2.47 -14.90 3.75
C LEU A 146 -2.14 -13.67 4.59
N ARG A 147 -0.89 -13.61 5.03
CA ARG A 147 -0.38 -12.53 5.88
C ARG A 147 -0.03 -11.29 5.02
N PRO A 148 0.07 -10.08 5.62
CA PRO A 148 0.57 -8.90 4.92
C PRO A 148 2.04 -9.06 4.49
N ILE A 149 2.53 -8.19 3.60
CA ILE A 149 3.91 -8.29 3.06
C ILE A 149 4.96 -8.24 4.17
N ALA A 150 4.70 -7.47 5.22
CA ALA A 150 5.52 -7.36 6.42
C ALA A 150 5.84 -8.73 7.07
N SER A 151 4.95 -9.71 6.97
CA SER A 151 5.16 -11.04 7.54
C SER A 151 6.15 -11.91 6.75
N SER A 152 6.54 -11.49 5.54
CA SER A 152 7.64 -12.11 4.79
C SER A 152 9.03 -11.69 5.30
N VAL A 153 9.14 -10.63 6.10
CA VAL A 153 10.43 -10.16 6.61
C VAL A 153 11.04 -11.22 7.54
N ARG A 154 12.34 -11.46 7.38
CA ARG A 154 13.16 -12.32 8.24
C ARG A 154 14.30 -11.59 8.91
N ALA A 155 14.79 -10.52 8.29
CA ALA A 155 15.74 -9.59 8.86
C ALA A 155 15.53 -8.19 8.28
N LEU A 156 15.88 -7.15 9.03
CA LEU A 156 16.01 -5.79 8.52
C LEU A 156 17.31 -5.16 9.01
N VAL A 157 17.94 -4.34 8.17
CA VAL A 157 19.11 -3.55 8.54
C VAL A 157 18.67 -2.12 8.80
N LEU A 158 18.85 -1.65 10.02
CA LEU A 158 18.43 -0.33 10.49
C LEU A 158 19.63 0.49 10.93
N VAL A 159 19.65 1.76 10.53
CA VAL A 159 20.62 2.76 10.99
C VAL A 159 19.90 3.67 11.99
N SER A 160 20.38 3.67 13.23
CA SER A 160 19.85 4.50 14.31
C SER A 160 20.47 5.90 14.33
N GLU A 161 19.92 6.79 15.15
CA GLU A 161 20.35 8.18 15.33
C GLU A 161 21.82 8.32 15.78
N ASN A 162 22.32 7.35 16.55
CA ASN A 162 23.69 7.31 17.02
C ASN A 162 24.66 6.64 16.01
N LYS A 163 24.23 6.44 14.76
CA LYS A 163 25.00 5.79 13.67
C LYS A 163 25.26 4.30 13.89
N THR A 164 24.62 3.66 14.86
CA THR A 164 24.71 2.20 15.03
C THR A 164 23.94 1.51 13.92
N ILE A 165 24.55 0.46 13.33
CA ILE A 165 23.91 -0.38 12.33
C ILE A 165 23.42 -1.65 13.03
N TYR A 166 22.10 -1.81 13.09
CA TYR A 166 21.47 -3.00 13.62
C TYR A 166 21.04 -3.92 12.50
N GLN A 167 21.31 -5.22 12.65
CA GLN A 167 20.55 -6.26 11.96
C GLN A 167 19.53 -6.80 12.96
N ILE A 168 18.25 -6.58 12.69
CA ILE A 168 17.16 -6.94 13.60
C ILE A 168 16.42 -8.15 13.02
N GLU A 169 16.24 -9.17 13.86
CA GLU A 169 15.62 -10.46 13.55
C GLU A 169 14.71 -10.90 14.70
N PRO A 170 13.74 -11.81 14.47
CA PRO A 170 13.01 -12.43 15.58
C PRO A 170 13.96 -13.24 16.48
N THR A 171 13.49 -13.66 17.65
CA THR A 171 14.28 -14.48 18.60
C THR A 171 14.83 -15.74 17.93
N LYS A 172 14.03 -16.34 17.03
CA LYS A 172 14.45 -17.45 16.15
C LYS A 172 14.87 -16.91 14.78
N GLY A 173 15.87 -16.03 14.80
CA GLY A 173 16.40 -15.37 13.61
C GLY A 173 17.07 -16.33 12.63
N ILE A 174 17.43 -15.82 11.46
CA ILE A 174 18.06 -16.60 10.38
C ILE A 174 19.59 -16.58 10.48
N THR A 175 20.17 -15.61 11.16
CA THR A 175 21.61 -15.36 11.21
C THR A 175 22.26 -16.02 12.42
N ASP A 176 23.43 -16.62 12.21
CA ASP A 176 24.28 -17.16 13.27
C ASP A 176 25.04 -16.01 13.96
N PRO A 177 24.82 -15.77 15.28
CA PRO A 177 25.42 -14.64 15.98
C PRO A 177 26.94 -14.65 16.00
N GLU A 178 27.57 -15.81 16.19
CA GLU A 178 29.03 -15.92 16.29
C GLU A 178 29.68 -15.64 14.94
N LYS A 179 29.08 -16.16 13.86
CA LYS A 179 29.59 -15.95 12.50
C LYS A 179 29.43 -14.50 12.07
N LEU A 180 28.31 -13.85 12.38
CA LEU A 180 28.13 -12.43 12.07
C LEU A 180 29.12 -11.56 12.85
N ALA A 181 29.26 -11.77 14.17
CA ALA A 181 30.18 -11.01 15.00
C ALA A 181 31.63 -11.09 14.50
N LYS A 182 32.03 -12.25 13.96
CA LYS A 182 33.36 -12.44 13.36
C LYS A 182 33.50 -11.78 11.98
N ALA A 183 32.47 -11.88 11.13
CA ALA A 183 32.55 -11.42 9.74
C ALA A 183 32.24 -9.93 9.56
N LYS A 184 31.38 -9.36 10.41
CA LYS A 184 30.86 -8.00 10.32
C LYS A 184 30.75 -7.37 11.72
N PRO A 185 31.88 -7.07 12.39
CA PRO A 185 31.89 -6.58 13.77
C PRO A 185 31.20 -5.22 13.95
N ASP A 186 31.04 -4.44 12.88
CA ASP A 186 30.37 -3.13 12.90
C ASP A 186 28.82 -3.23 12.88
N ILE A 187 28.27 -4.44 12.70
CA ILE A 187 26.82 -4.68 12.70
C ILE A 187 26.41 -5.34 14.01
N VAL A 188 25.51 -4.70 14.74
CA VAL A 188 24.93 -5.24 15.97
C VAL A 188 23.74 -6.14 15.61
N LEU A 189 23.88 -7.45 15.82
CA LEU A 189 22.75 -8.38 15.70
C LEU A 189 21.84 -8.27 16.91
N LYS A 190 20.55 -8.06 16.67
CA LYS A 190 19.49 -8.09 17.68
C LYS A 190 18.42 -9.10 17.28
N GLN A 191 18.48 -10.28 17.87
CA GLN A 191 17.49 -11.36 17.74
C GLN A 191 16.52 -11.32 18.92
N ASP A 192 15.38 -10.68 18.71
CA ASP A 192 14.43 -10.35 19.78
C ASP A 192 13.06 -10.00 19.17
N ASP A 193 12.02 -10.72 19.58
CA ASP A 193 10.68 -10.57 18.98
C ASP A 193 10.05 -9.19 19.24
N GLU A 194 10.32 -8.55 20.38
CA GLU A 194 9.78 -7.21 20.67
C GLU A 194 10.45 -6.17 19.79
N TRP A 195 11.77 -6.23 19.65
CA TRP A 195 12.50 -5.39 18.71
C TRP A 195 12.04 -5.62 17.28
N PHE A 196 11.99 -6.87 16.84
CA PHE A 196 11.60 -7.19 15.48
C PHE A 196 10.18 -6.71 15.16
N ASN A 197 9.19 -7.06 15.98
CA ASN A 197 7.79 -6.71 15.74
C ASN A 197 7.51 -5.21 15.88
N SER A 198 8.36 -4.46 16.60
CA SER A 198 8.28 -2.99 16.67
C SER A 198 8.90 -2.30 15.45
N ASN A 199 9.87 -2.92 14.78
CA ASN A 199 10.64 -2.30 13.70
C ASN A 199 10.13 -2.65 12.28
N VAL A 200 9.43 -3.76 12.11
CA VAL A 200 8.95 -4.18 10.78
C VAL A 200 7.88 -3.22 10.23
N VAL A 201 6.83 -2.93 11.02
CA VAL A 201 5.82 -1.91 10.68
C VAL A 201 6.02 -0.75 11.65
N ALA A 202 6.79 0.24 11.24
CA ALA A 202 7.27 1.31 12.11
C ALA A 202 6.92 2.73 11.63
N MET A 203 6.33 2.88 10.45
CA MET A 203 6.07 4.18 9.82
C MET A 203 7.29 5.13 9.76
N GLY A 204 8.50 4.56 9.74
CA GLY A 204 9.76 5.31 9.74
C GLY A 204 10.17 5.91 11.08
N CYS A 205 9.47 5.61 12.19
CA CYS A 205 9.75 6.20 13.50
C CYS A 205 10.97 5.61 14.23
N MET A 206 11.43 4.42 13.83
CA MET A 206 12.46 3.67 14.57
C MET A 206 13.89 3.89 14.07
N GLY A 207 14.05 4.54 12.90
CA GLY A 207 15.34 4.75 12.25
C GLY A 207 15.27 4.57 10.73
N LEU A 208 16.40 4.69 10.07
CA LEU A 208 16.50 4.53 8.61
C LEU A 208 16.70 3.05 8.28
N ILE A 209 15.73 2.44 7.60
CA ILE A 209 15.86 1.06 7.16
C ILE A 209 16.62 1.03 5.84
N TYR A 210 17.79 0.39 5.84
CA TYR A 210 18.66 0.25 4.69
C TYR A 210 18.24 -0.90 3.77
N SER A 211 17.88 -2.06 4.34
CA SER A 211 17.51 -3.25 3.57
C SER A 211 16.60 -4.19 4.34
N TYR A 212 15.85 -5.02 3.62
CA TYR A 212 15.09 -6.14 4.18
C TYR A 212 15.54 -7.45 3.55
N THR A 213 15.56 -8.51 4.36
CA THR A 213 15.63 -9.90 3.90
C THR A 213 14.24 -10.50 4.02
N LEU A 214 13.70 -10.99 2.91
CA LEU A 214 12.35 -11.53 2.78
C LEU A 214 12.38 -13.03 2.48
N ASP A 215 11.44 -13.77 3.05
CA ASP A 215 11.04 -15.09 2.57
C ASP A 215 10.29 -14.95 1.24
N VAL A 216 10.64 -15.80 0.29
CA VAL A 216 9.98 -15.89 -1.02
C VAL A 216 9.62 -17.34 -1.35
N ILE A 217 8.60 -17.51 -2.16
CA ILE A 217 8.11 -18.83 -2.57
C ILE A 217 8.42 -19.10 -4.05
N PRO A 218 8.34 -20.36 -4.53
CA PRO A 218 8.41 -20.63 -5.96
C PRO A 218 7.41 -19.79 -6.75
N ALA A 219 7.82 -19.30 -7.91
CA ALA A 219 6.92 -18.57 -8.80
C ALA A 219 5.66 -19.40 -9.10
N TYR A 220 4.50 -18.74 -9.12
CA TYR A 220 3.21 -19.39 -9.30
C TYR A 220 2.28 -18.53 -10.16
N TYR A 221 1.25 -19.18 -10.71
CA TYR A 221 0.20 -18.53 -11.49
C TYR A 221 -1.08 -18.42 -10.67
N LEU A 222 -1.84 -17.37 -10.94
CA LEU A 222 -3.17 -17.16 -10.39
C LEU A 222 -4.19 -17.15 -11.50
N GLN A 223 -5.37 -17.69 -11.21
CA GLN A 223 -6.57 -17.55 -12.02
C GLN A 223 -7.53 -16.62 -11.28
N GLU A 224 -8.04 -15.58 -11.94
CA GLU A 224 -8.98 -14.61 -11.37
C GLU A 224 -10.36 -14.74 -12.01
N PHE A 225 -11.40 -14.71 -11.18
CA PHE A 225 -12.79 -14.64 -11.57
C PHE A 225 -13.44 -13.40 -10.97
N ARG A 226 -14.18 -12.65 -11.79
CA ARG A 226 -14.94 -11.47 -11.35
C ARG A 226 -16.40 -11.68 -11.68
N VAL A 227 -17.23 -11.77 -10.64
CA VAL A 227 -18.64 -12.11 -10.78
C VAL A 227 -19.48 -10.96 -10.25
N LEU A 228 -20.31 -10.38 -11.12
CA LEU A 228 -21.32 -9.39 -10.71
C LEU A 228 -22.36 -10.06 -9.80
N ASP A 229 -22.67 -9.42 -8.69
CA ASP A 229 -23.65 -9.87 -7.69
C ASP A 229 -24.28 -8.66 -6.99
N ASN A 230 -24.94 -8.87 -5.86
CA ASN A 230 -25.35 -7.82 -4.94
C ASN A 230 -25.06 -8.19 -3.49
N TRP A 231 -24.82 -7.18 -2.65
CA TRP A 231 -24.39 -7.37 -1.27
C TRP A 231 -25.45 -8.08 -0.41
N GLU A 232 -26.72 -7.71 -0.55
CA GLU A 232 -27.83 -8.36 0.15
C GLU A 232 -27.94 -9.85 -0.22
N GLY A 233 -27.83 -10.15 -1.50
CA GLY A 233 -27.85 -11.51 -2.03
C GLY A 233 -26.65 -12.32 -1.58
N LEU A 234 -25.44 -11.75 -1.57
CA LEU A 234 -24.22 -12.43 -1.11
C LEU A 234 -24.29 -12.76 0.38
N THR A 235 -24.84 -11.86 1.20
CA THR A 235 -24.85 -11.99 2.67
C THR A 235 -26.07 -12.73 3.22
N SER A 236 -27.16 -12.85 2.46
CA SER A 236 -28.34 -13.65 2.85
C SER A 236 -28.30 -15.11 2.41
N ARG A 237 -27.36 -15.50 1.53
CA ARG A 237 -27.17 -16.89 1.10
C ARG A 237 -26.83 -17.79 2.29
N THR A 238 -27.26 -19.05 2.18
CA THR A 238 -26.93 -20.12 3.14
C THR A 238 -26.21 -21.27 2.43
N GLY A 239 -25.63 -22.19 3.21
CA GLY A 239 -24.92 -23.35 2.64
C GLY A 239 -23.63 -22.96 1.92
N LYS A 240 -23.33 -23.62 0.80
CA LYS A 240 -22.03 -23.50 0.11
C LYS A 240 -21.78 -22.16 -0.56
N ASP A 241 -22.84 -21.39 -0.83
CA ASP A 241 -22.73 -20.11 -1.56
C ASP A 241 -22.72 -18.88 -0.65
N CYS A 242 -22.75 -19.07 0.68
CA CYS A 242 -22.70 -17.95 1.63
C CYS A 242 -21.28 -17.38 1.78
N LEU A 243 -21.18 -16.14 2.28
CA LEU A 243 -19.91 -15.45 2.52
C LEU A 243 -18.94 -16.28 3.36
N SER A 244 -19.39 -16.87 4.48
CA SER A 244 -18.55 -17.70 5.34
C SER A 244 -17.96 -18.90 4.59
N SER A 245 -18.77 -19.57 3.76
CA SER A 245 -18.32 -20.72 2.96
C SER A 245 -17.28 -20.32 1.91
N TRP A 246 -17.43 -19.16 1.26
CA TRP A 246 -16.41 -18.66 0.32
C TRP A 246 -15.11 -18.31 1.02
N LEU A 247 -15.19 -17.68 2.21
CA LEU A 247 -14.01 -17.38 3.02
C LEU A 247 -13.34 -18.65 3.53
N ALA A 248 -14.10 -19.71 3.80
CA ALA A 248 -13.58 -21.00 4.27
C ALA A 248 -13.07 -21.92 3.15
N ASP A 249 -13.36 -21.63 1.88
CA ASP A 249 -12.99 -22.52 0.77
C ASP A 249 -11.46 -22.53 0.56
N PRO A 250 -10.77 -23.66 0.77
CA PRO A 250 -9.32 -23.75 0.61
C PRO A 250 -8.84 -23.55 -0.84
N LYS A 251 -9.73 -23.63 -1.83
CA LYS A 251 -9.40 -23.30 -3.23
C LYS A 251 -9.37 -21.79 -3.46
N VAL A 252 -10.12 -21.02 -2.66
CA VAL A 252 -10.17 -19.57 -2.72
C VAL A 252 -8.97 -19.03 -1.96
N ARG A 253 -7.91 -18.72 -2.73
CA ARG A 253 -6.70 -18.13 -2.15
C ARG A 253 -6.90 -16.65 -1.81
N HIS A 254 -7.63 -15.94 -2.66
CA HIS A 254 -7.94 -14.51 -2.51
C HIS A 254 -9.45 -14.35 -2.66
N PHE A 255 -10.04 -13.58 -1.75
CA PHE A 255 -11.44 -13.21 -1.81
C PHE A 255 -11.57 -11.71 -1.58
N GLU A 256 -12.30 -11.03 -2.46
CA GLU A 256 -12.49 -9.59 -2.43
C GLU A 256 -13.90 -9.26 -2.92
N VAL A 257 -14.48 -8.17 -2.39
CA VAL A 257 -15.82 -7.72 -2.77
C VAL A 257 -15.81 -6.21 -2.94
N ASP A 258 -16.07 -5.73 -4.16
CA ASP A 258 -16.23 -4.31 -4.46
C ASP A 258 -17.71 -3.95 -4.41
N ILE A 259 -18.13 -3.11 -3.46
CA ILE A 259 -19.54 -2.82 -3.20
C ILE A 259 -19.85 -1.38 -3.62
N ASN A 260 -20.95 -1.17 -4.35
CA ASN A 260 -21.50 0.18 -4.47
C ASN A 260 -22.01 0.62 -3.09
N PRO A 261 -21.51 1.72 -2.50
CA PRO A 261 -21.98 2.21 -1.20
C PRO A 261 -23.45 2.63 -1.17
N TYR A 262 -24.10 2.70 -2.34
CA TYR A 262 -25.48 3.16 -2.50
C TYR A 262 -26.37 2.08 -3.12
N ALA A 263 -27.49 1.80 -2.45
CA ALA A 263 -28.53 0.97 -3.03
C ALA A 263 -29.15 1.63 -4.26
N VAL A 264 -29.20 0.91 -5.39
CA VAL A 264 -29.89 1.32 -6.60
C VAL A 264 -30.98 0.29 -6.88
N ALA A 265 -32.23 0.75 -6.94
CA ALA A 265 -33.40 -0.12 -7.01
C ALA A 265 -33.47 -1.14 -5.85
N GLY A 266 -33.04 -0.73 -4.65
CA GLY A 266 -33.20 -1.49 -3.42
C GLY A 266 -32.06 -2.46 -3.08
N VAL A 267 -31.01 -2.53 -3.89
CA VAL A 267 -29.84 -3.41 -3.65
C VAL A 267 -28.52 -2.70 -3.90
N HIS A 268 -27.47 -3.09 -3.18
CA HIS A 268 -26.11 -2.64 -3.45
C HIS A 268 -25.46 -3.60 -4.44
N SER A 269 -25.27 -3.18 -5.70
CA SER A 269 -24.52 -4.00 -6.65
C SER A 269 -23.09 -4.19 -6.16
N CYS A 270 -22.53 -5.38 -6.35
CA CYS A 270 -21.16 -5.65 -6.01
C CYS A 270 -20.48 -6.55 -7.04
N VAL A 271 -19.15 -6.58 -7.02
CA VAL A 271 -18.34 -7.53 -7.77
C VAL A 271 -17.57 -8.39 -6.79
N LYS A 272 -17.80 -9.69 -6.86
CA LYS A 272 -17.02 -10.69 -6.13
C LYS A 272 -15.80 -11.05 -6.95
N VAL A 273 -14.61 -10.90 -6.37
CA VAL A 273 -13.33 -11.25 -6.99
C VAL A 273 -12.75 -12.46 -6.25
N ILE A 274 -12.51 -13.53 -7.00
CA ILE A 274 -11.93 -14.78 -6.49
C ILE A 274 -10.64 -15.04 -7.24
N ARG A 275 -9.55 -15.32 -6.52
CA ARG A 275 -8.31 -15.81 -7.14
C ARG A 275 -7.88 -17.13 -6.53
N GLN A 276 -7.48 -18.06 -7.39
CA GLN A 276 -6.99 -19.39 -7.01
C GLN A 276 -5.67 -19.70 -7.70
N LYS A 277 -4.87 -20.63 -7.16
CA LYS A 277 -3.65 -21.09 -7.84
C LYS A 277 -4.02 -21.79 -9.15
N SER A 278 -3.27 -21.49 -10.20
CA SER A 278 -3.36 -22.17 -11.49
C SER A 278 -2.03 -22.84 -11.82
N TYR A 279 -2.13 -23.92 -12.60
CA TYR A 279 -0.97 -24.66 -13.13
C TYR A 279 -0.85 -24.54 -14.65
N GLY A 280 -1.80 -23.85 -15.30
CA GLY A 280 -1.80 -23.62 -16.74
C GLY A 280 -1.00 -22.39 -17.15
N PRO A 281 -0.60 -22.28 -18.43
CA PRO A 281 0.04 -21.08 -18.95
C PRO A 281 -0.88 -19.86 -18.87
N ALA A 282 -0.29 -18.67 -19.01
CA ALA A 282 -1.06 -17.44 -19.09
C ALA A 282 -2.14 -17.53 -20.18
N LYS A 283 -3.38 -17.20 -19.82
CA LYS A 283 -4.55 -17.35 -20.68
C LYS A 283 -5.53 -16.23 -20.42
N GLY A 284 -6.12 -15.72 -21.50
CA GLY A 284 -6.94 -14.52 -21.44
C GLY A 284 -6.06 -13.28 -21.27
N SER A 285 -6.69 -12.12 -21.28
CA SER A 285 -6.10 -10.88 -20.83
C SER A 285 -6.97 -10.41 -19.68
N ARG A 286 -6.37 -10.01 -18.57
CA ARG A 286 -7.09 -9.16 -17.62
C ARG A 286 -7.59 -7.96 -18.42
N GLY A 287 -8.91 -7.77 -18.53
CA GLY A 287 -9.42 -6.56 -19.15
C GLY A 287 -8.70 -5.36 -18.55
N ILE A 288 -7.97 -4.60 -19.37
CA ILE A 288 -7.23 -3.40 -18.94
C ILE A 288 -8.20 -2.32 -18.41
N ALA A 289 -9.50 -2.55 -18.47
CA ALA A 289 -10.52 -1.75 -17.84
C ALA A 289 -10.63 -2.07 -16.34
N ASN A 290 -9.75 -1.46 -15.52
CA ASN A 290 -10.25 -0.94 -14.24
C ASN A 290 -11.48 -0.10 -14.54
N TRP A 291 -12.51 -0.09 -13.70
CA TRP A 291 -13.72 0.67 -14.00
C TRP A 291 -13.40 2.16 -14.26
N ILE A 292 -12.42 2.69 -13.52
CA ILE A 292 -11.91 4.04 -13.70
C ILE A 292 -11.07 4.15 -14.98
N SER A 293 -10.18 3.19 -15.27
CA SER A 293 -9.41 3.15 -16.54
C SER A 293 -10.33 3.00 -17.77
N GLY A 294 -11.41 2.22 -17.71
CA GLY A 294 -12.37 2.07 -18.80
C GLY A 294 -13.19 3.33 -19.04
N ILE A 295 -13.59 4.04 -17.99
CA ILE A 295 -14.26 5.34 -18.09
C ILE A 295 -13.28 6.42 -18.61
N LEU A 296 -12.04 6.43 -18.14
CA LEU A 296 -11.08 7.51 -18.39
C LEU A 296 -10.17 7.31 -19.62
N ALA A 297 -9.83 6.06 -19.99
CA ALA A 297 -9.08 5.75 -21.22
C ALA A 297 -9.84 6.11 -22.49
N SER A 298 -11.13 6.43 -22.38
CA SER A 298 -11.96 6.91 -23.48
C SER A 298 -11.71 8.38 -23.83
N CYS A 299 -11.07 9.18 -22.97
CA CYS A 299 -10.76 10.59 -23.24
C CYS A 299 -9.73 11.16 -22.24
N PRO A 300 -8.59 11.74 -22.66
CA PRO A 300 -7.61 12.38 -21.76
C PRO A 300 -8.13 13.60 -20.96
N VAL A 301 -9.32 14.11 -21.31
CA VAL A 301 -10.04 15.18 -20.58
C VAL A 301 -11.07 14.59 -19.59
N ALA A 302 -11.22 13.27 -19.53
CA ALA A 302 -12.27 12.58 -18.79
C ALA A 302 -12.16 12.78 -17.28
N ASP A 303 -10.97 12.81 -16.67
CA ASP A 303 -10.84 12.90 -15.21
C ASP A 303 -11.49 14.17 -14.68
N TRP A 304 -11.11 15.32 -15.26
CA TRP A 304 -11.70 16.61 -14.92
C TRP A 304 -13.19 16.67 -15.27
N LEU A 305 -13.60 16.14 -16.44
CA LEU A 305 -15.01 16.13 -16.84
C LEU A 305 -15.88 15.28 -15.91
N VAL A 306 -15.40 14.11 -15.50
CA VAL A 306 -16.08 13.20 -14.57
C VAL A 306 -16.17 13.86 -13.19
N VAL A 307 -15.08 14.43 -12.69
CA VAL A 307 -15.08 15.17 -11.41
C VAL A 307 -16.01 16.37 -11.48
N HIS A 308 -15.98 17.16 -12.56
CA HIS A 308 -16.88 18.30 -12.78
C HIS A 308 -18.35 17.86 -12.84
N LEU A 309 -18.66 16.78 -13.57
CA LEU A 309 -19.99 16.20 -13.67
C LEU A 309 -20.49 15.73 -12.30
N LEU A 310 -19.66 14.98 -11.55
CA LEU A 310 -20.00 14.48 -10.21
C LEU A 310 -20.14 15.62 -9.19
N ASN A 311 -19.37 16.70 -9.32
CA ASN A 311 -19.53 17.89 -8.49
C ASN A 311 -20.79 18.70 -8.83
N THR A 312 -21.20 18.70 -10.10
CA THR A 312 -22.39 19.44 -10.56
C THR A 312 -23.68 18.65 -10.31
N PHE A 313 -23.64 17.34 -10.51
CA PHE A 313 -24.76 16.42 -10.39
C PHE A 313 -24.43 15.20 -9.51
N PRO A 314 -24.12 15.41 -8.22
CA PRO A 314 -23.64 14.35 -7.32
C PRO A 314 -24.61 13.17 -7.18
N LYS A 315 -25.92 13.40 -7.35
CA LYS A 315 -26.96 12.36 -7.33
C LYS A 315 -26.83 11.31 -8.45
N ILE A 316 -26.02 11.56 -9.48
CA ILE A 316 -25.76 10.59 -10.56
C ILE A 316 -24.74 9.52 -10.10
N CYS A 317 -23.92 9.82 -9.08
CA CYS A 317 -22.84 8.94 -8.60
C CYS A 317 -23.25 7.47 -8.41
N PRO A 318 -24.36 7.14 -7.70
CA PRO A 318 -24.78 5.74 -7.52
C PRO A 318 -24.96 4.96 -8.83
N ARG A 319 -25.46 5.61 -9.89
CA ARG A 319 -25.70 4.96 -11.19
C ARG A 319 -24.41 4.80 -12.00
N ILE A 320 -23.49 5.77 -11.90
CA ILE A 320 -22.16 5.67 -12.50
C ILE A 320 -21.40 4.51 -11.86
N LEU A 321 -21.39 4.42 -10.53
CA LEU A 321 -20.77 3.32 -9.80
C LEU A 321 -21.35 1.95 -10.16
N ASN A 322 -22.68 1.83 -10.28
CA ASN A 322 -23.31 0.59 -10.74
C ASN A 322 -22.88 0.20 -12.16
N SER A 323 -22.73 1.18 -13.06
CA SER A 323 -22.31 0.93 -14.44
C SER A 323 -20.84 0.53 -14.50
N ALA A 324 -20.01 1.16 -13.67
CA ALA A 324 -18.61 0.84 -13.45
C ALA A 324 -18.40 -0.58 -12.91
N LEU A 325 -19.15 -1.02 -11.89
CA LEU A 325 -19.04 -2.38 -11.36
C LEU A 325 -19.40 -3.44 -12.41
N LYS A 326 -20.36 -3.15 -13.30
CA LYS A 326 -20.70 -4.07 -14.41
C LYS A 326 -19.56 -4.24 -15.40
N THR A 327 -18.72 -3.23 -15.62
CA THR A 327 -17.59 -3.33 -16.53
C THR A 327 -16.39 -4.03 -15.91
N LEU A 328 -16.32 -4.11 -14.57
CA LEU A 328 -15.31 -4.92 -13.86
C LEU A 328 -15.60 -6.41 -13.91
N ALA A 329 -16.85 -6.82 -14.11
CA ALA A 329 -17.19 -8.22 -14.28
C ALA A 329 -16.62 -8.69 -15.62
N ASP A 330 -15.48 -9.37 -15.57
CA ASP A 330 -14.76 -9.88 -16.73
C ASP A 330 -14.62 -11.41 -16.65
N ASN A 331 -14.34 -12.00 -17.80
CA ASN A 331 -14.09 -13.42 -17.94
C ASN A 331 -12.73 -13.81 -17.34
N ASP A 332 -12.69 -15.06 -16.88
CA ASP A 332 -11.53 -15.80 -16.39
C ASP A 332 -10.18 -15.38 -17.03
N CYS A 333 -9.24 -14.95 -16.19
CA CYS A 333 -7.86 -14.67 -16.61
C CYS A 333 -6.84 -15.46 -15.78
N VAL A 334 -5.79 -15.98 -16.43
CA VAL A 334 -4.67 -16.66 -15.80
C VAL A 334 -3.38 -15.93 -16.16
N ASP A 335 -2.60 -15.55 -15.16
CA ASP A 335 -1.26 -15.00 -15.36
C ASP A 335 -0.37 -15.24 -14.13
N LYS A 336 0.88 -14.81 -14.20
CA LYS A 336 1.83 -14.82 -13.09
C LYS A 336 1.23 -14.08 -11.89
N SER A 337 1.51 -14.57 -10.70
CA SER A 337 0.91 -14.07 -9.47
C SER A 337 1.00 -12.55 -9.32
N TYR A 338 2.18 -11.95 -9.52
CA TYR A 338 2.37 -10.50 -9.38
C TYR A 338 1.64 -9.67 -10.47
N VAL A 339 1.33 -10.27 -11.63
CA VAL A 339 0.55 -9.62 -12.68
C VAL A 339 -0.95 -9.64 -12.32
N VAL A 340 -1.45 -10.75 -11.78
CA VAL A 340 -2.85 -10.88 -11.34
C VAL A 340 -3.13 -10.12 -10.04
N MET A 341 -2.14 -9.96 -9.16
CA MET A 341 -2.30 -9.16 -7.94
C MET A 341 -2.25 -7.65 -8.22
N ASN A 342 -1.53 -7.21 -9.27
CA ASN A 342 -1.38 -5.80 -9.60
C ASN A 342 -2.61 -5.21 -10.32
N ILE A 343 -3.17 -4.11 -9.83
CA ILE A 343 -4.33 -3.43 -10.46
C ILE A 343 -4.06 -2.84 -11.85
N GLY A 344 -2.83 -2.88 -12.36
CA GLY A 344 -2.45 -2.38 -13.69
C GLY A 344 -2.30 -0.85 -13.72
N ALA A 345 -2.34 -0.26 -14.93
CA ALA A 345 -2.13 1.17 -15.16
C ALA A 345 -3.26 2.04 -14.57
N VAL A 346 -3.24 2.22 -13.25
CA VAL A 346 -3.91 3.33 -12.54
C VAL A 346 -3.06 4.60 -12.63
N ASP A 347 -1.92 4.56 -13.32
CA ASP A 347 -0.92 5.62 -13.46
C ASP A 347 -1.44 6.97 -13.99
N ASN A 348 -2.69 7.10 -14.43
CA ASN A 348 -3.26 8.36 -14.93
C ASN A 348 -4.35 8.95 -14.05
N VAL A 349 -4.84 8.24 -13.03
CA VAL A 349 -6.03 8.63 -12.26
C VAL A 349 -5.63 9.05 -10.87
N LYS A 350 -5.92 10.31 -10.51
CA LYS A 350 -5.68 10.80 -9.16
C LYS A 350 -6.83 10.35 -8.25
N ALA A 351 -6.54 9.40 -7.36
CA ALA A 351 -7.45 8.93 -6.33
C ALA A 351 -6.85 9.14 -4.94
N MET A 352 -7.71 9.35 -3.96
CA MET A 352 -7.43 9.31 -2.55
C MET A 352 -8.27 8.17 -1.95
N ALA A 353 -7.73 7.49 -0.95
CA ALA A 353 -8.48 6.45 -0.25
C ALA A 353 -8.35 6.60 1.26
N LEU A 354 -9.37 6.13 1.97
CA LEU A 354 -9.32 5.82 3.38
C LEU A 354 -9.48 4.30 3.52
N GLU A 355 -8.57 3.63 4.22
CA GLU A 355 -8.75 2.19 4.51
C GLU A 355 -8.83 1.92 6.01
N MET A 356 -9.86 1.17 6.39
CA MET A 356 -10.17 0.79 7.77
C MET A 356 -10.24 -0.72 7.92
N SER A 357 -9.86 -1.22 9.09
CA SER A 357 -9.71 -2.63 9.40
C SER A 357 -10.77 -3.06 10.42
N PHE A 358 -11.61 -4.00 10.01
CA PHE A 358 -12.63 -4.64 10.85
C PHE A 358 -12.17 -6.02 11.30
N ASP A 359 -12.49 -6.39 12.53
CA ASP A 359 -12.29 -7.76 13.00
C ASP A 359 -13.11 -8.75 12.17
N ALA A 360 -12.42 -9.72 11.56
CA ALA A 360 -13.01 -10.81 10.78
C ALA A 360 -12.71 -12.18 11.42
N THR A 361 -12.30 -12.22 12.68
CA THR A 361 -12.12 -13.45 13.44
C THR A 361 -13.44 -14.23 13.49
N GLY A 362 -13.40 -15.50 13.09
CA GLY A 362 -14.57 -16.36 13.01
C GLY A 362 -15.44 -16.17 11.76
N ALA A 363 -15.11 -15.25 10.86
CA ALA A 363 -15.91 -14.98 9.64
C ALA A 363 -15.98 -16.17 8.67
N THR A 364 -15.06 -17.13 8.75
CA THR A 364 -15.13 -18.41 8.00
C THR A 364 -16.24 -19.33 8.49
N THR A 365 -16.72 -19.12 9.72
CA THR A 365 -17.80 -19.90 10.34
C THR A 365 -19.09 -19.09 10.31
N ASP A 366 -19.04 -17.86 10.80
CA ASP A 366 -20.18 -16.94 10.84
C ASP A 366 -19.71 -15.50 10.58
N ALA A 367 -20.06 -14.99 9.41
CA ALA A 367 -19.73 -13.63 8.99
C ALA A 367 -20.75 -12.57 9.48
N THR A 368 -21.79 -12.93 10.24
CA THR A 368 -22.90 -12.03 10.60
C THR A 368 -22.42 -10.73 11.26
N ASN A 369 -21.48 -10.80 12.20
CA ASN A 369 -20.93 -9.61 12.87
C ASN A 369 -20.22 -8.68 11.88
N LEU A 370 -19.40 -9.25 10.99
CA LEU A 370 -18.73 -8.48 9.95
C LEU A 370 -19.73 -7.85 8.98
N VAL A 371 -20.73 -8.60 8.53
CA VAL A 371 -21.80 -8.12 7.65
C VAL A 371 -22.53 -6.94 8.29
N ASN A 372 -22.85 -7.02 9.59
CA ASN A 372 -23.49 -5.91 10.31
C ASN A 372 -22.61 -4.65 10.35
N LYS A 373 -21.29 -4.79 10.55
CA LYS A 373 -20.35 -3.66 10.51
C LYS A 373 -20.29 -3.01 9.13
N VAL A 374 -20.25 -3.82 8.06
CA VAL A 374 -20.28 -3.31 6.68
C VAL A 374 -21.63 -2.65 6.38
N ASN A 375 -22.76 -3.24 6.79
CA ASN A 375 -24.08 -2.63 6.62
C ASN A 375 -24.19 -1.27 7.32
N ASN A 376 -23.61 -1.15 8.53
CA ASN A 376 -23.52 0.13 9.23
C ASN A 376 -22.67 1.14 8.44
N LEU A 377 -21.53 0.73 7.89
CA LEU A 377 -20.70 1.57 7.00
C LEU A 377 -21.49 2.06 5.77
N LEU A 378 -22.20 1.17 5.07
CA LEU A 378 -23.05 1.52 3.93
C LEU A 378 -24.15 2.52 4.33
N SER A 379 -24.74 2.36 5.52
CA SER A 379 -25.75 3.28 6.03
C SER A 379 -25.23 4.70 6.27
N ILE A 380 -23.96 4.85 6.68
CA ILE A 380 -23.31 6.15 6.86
C ILE A 380 -23.19 6.87 5.51
N PHE A 381 -22.78 6.15 4.45
CA PHE A 381 -22.74 6.71 3.10
C PHE A 381 -24.14 7.10 2.61
N ALA A 382 -25.14 6.24 2.80
CA ALA A 382 -26.53 6.54 2.42
C ALA A 382 -27.07 7.79 3.14
N ASN A 383 -26.74 7.96 4.42
CA ASN A 383 -27.10 9.13 5.22
C ASN A 383 -26.43 10.40 4.67
N ALA A 384 -25.12 10.38 4.44
CA ALA A 384 -24.38 11.51 3.88
C ALA A 384 -24.90 11.90 2.48
N ALA A 385 -25.19 10.92 1.62
CA ALA A 385 -25.78 11.16 0.30
C ALA A 385 -27.19 11.77 0.39
N THR A 386 -27.99 11.34 1.36
CA THR A 386 -29.37 11.84 1.53
C THR A 386 -29.39 13.26 2.10
N ASN A 387 -28.65 13.49 3.18
CA ASN A 387 -28.76 14.70 3.99
C ASN A 387 -27.78 15.79 3.57
N LYS A 388 -26.60 15.43 3.07
CA LYS A 388 -25.52 16.39 2.72
C LYS A 388 -25.23 16.44 1.22
N LYS A 389 -25.74 15.48 0.43
CA LYS A 389 -25.39 15.28 -0.98
C LYS A 389 -23.89 15.03 -1.18
N TRP A 390 -23.25 14.41 -0.19
CA TRP A 390 -21.87 13.98 -0.26
C TRP A 390 -21.81 12.53 -0.72
N TYR A 391 -20.91 12.24 -1.66
CA TYR A 391 -20.81 10.92 -2.28
C TYR A 391 -19.37 10.41 -2.28
N LEU A 392 -19.18 9.16 -1.85
CA LEU A 392 -18.01 8.37 -2.18
C LEU A 392 -18.11 8.05 -3.67
N THR A 393 -17.03 8.30 -4.39
CA THR A 393 -17.05 8.22 -5.86
C THR A 393 -16.39 6.96 -6.40
N GLY A 394 -15.84 6.12 -5.53
CA GLY A 394 -15.46 4.74 -5.81
C GLY A 394 -16.26 3.72 -4.99
N PRO A 395 -16.02 2.42 -5.24
CA PRO A 395 -16.61 1.35 -4.45
C PRO A 395 -16.03 1.29 -3.03
N VAL A 396 -16.72 0.57 -2.15
CA VAL A 396 -16.14 0.05 -0.91
C VAL A 396 -15.54 -1.32 -1.21
N ALA A 397 -14.22 -1.40 -1.24
CA ALA A 397 -13.51 -2.66 -1.53
C ALA A 397 -13.20 -3.40 -0.22
N LEU A 398 -13.78 -4.60 -0.07
CA LEU A 398 -13.54 -5.48 1.06
C LEU A 398 -12.49 -6.53 0.71
N ARG A 399 -11.40 -6.57 1.48
CA ARG A 399 -10.30 -7.54 1.34
C ARG A 399 -10.06 -8.24 2.66
N PHE A 400 -9.65 -9.49 2.64
CA PHE A 400 -9.48 -10.30 3.86
C PHE A 400 -8.01 -10.65 4.04
N VAL A 401 -7.48 -10.54 5.25
CA VAL A 401 -6.04 -10.75 5.51
C VAL A 401 -5.87 -11.50 6.82
N ALA A 402 -4.93 -12.45 6.86
CA ALA A 402 -4.53 -13.14 8.08
C ALA A 402 -3.78 -12.20 9.05
N GLY A 403 -3.66 -12.64 10.31
CA GLY A 403 -3.00 -11.86 11.35
C GLY A 403 -1.51 -11.59 11.11
N SER A 404 -1.05 -10.43 11.57
CA SER A 404 0.37 -10.04 11.61
C SER A 404 0.91 -10.09 13.06
N ASP A 405 2.22 -10.30 13.19
CA ASP A 405 2.92 -10.24 14.48
C ASP A 405 3.47 -8.82 14.75
N ALA A 406 3.72 -8.04 13.68
CA ALA A 406 4.22 -6.66 13.80
C ALA A 406 3.20 -5.78 14.53
N TYR A 407 3.60 -5.11 15.61
CA TYR A 407 2.66 -4.53 16.57
C TYR A 407 1.77 -3.44 15.96
N LEU A 408 2.31 -2.60 15.09
CA LEU A 408 1.56 -1.53 14.45
C LEU A 408 0.83 -1.97 13.18
N ALA A 409 0.90 -3.24 12.76
CA ALA A 409 0.12 -3.66 11.60
C ALA A 409 -1.40 -3.51 11.86
N PRO A 410 -2.22 -3.05 10.89
CA PRO A 410 -3.68 -3.04 11.06
C PRO A 410 -4.24 -4.44 11.37
N GLN A 411 -3.53 -5.50 10.99
CA GLN A 411 -3.88 -6.91 11.15
C GLN A 411 -3.29 -7.57 12.41
N THR A 412 -2.66 -6.82 13.33
CA THR A 412 -2.01 -7.40 14.52
C THR A 412 -2.94 -8.30 15.32
N GLY A 413 -2.56 -9.56 15.51
CA GLY A 413 -3.24 -10.51 16.38
C GLY A 413 -4.64 -10.96 15.94
N ARG A 414 -5.10 -10.64 14.72
CA ARG A 414 -6.43 -11.08 14.25
C ARG A 414 -6.56 -11.18 12.73
N THR A 415 -7.42 -12.10 12.29
CA THR A 415 -7.94 -12.07 10.92
C THR A 415 -8.74 -10.79 10.72
N THR A 416 -8.49 -10.09 9.61
CA THR A 416 -8.98 -8.73 9.41
C THR A 416 -9.68 -8.61 8.06
N CYS A 417 -10.82 -7.94 8.03
CA CYS A 417 -11.44 -7.43 6.82
C CYS A 417 -11.03 -5.97 6.66
N MET A 418 -10.26 -5.69 5.62
CA MET A 418 -9.83 -4.37 5.21
C MET A 418 -10.89 -3.78 4.28
N ALA A 419 -11.41 -2.60 4.61
CA ALA A 419 -12.39 -1.87 3.81
C ALA A 419 -11.75 -0.59 3.29
N GLU A 420 -11.40 -0.59 1.99
CA GLU A 420 -10.85 0.56 1.28
C GLU A 420 -11.99 1.39 0.70
N LEU A 421 -11.93 2.70 0.92
CA LEU A 421 -12.92 3.69 0.51
C LEU A 421 -12.29 4.58 -0.55
N ASP A 422 -12.54 4.25 -1.82
CA ASP A 422 -11.95 4.96 -2.95
C ASP A 422 -12.69 6.26 -3.26
N LEU A 423 -11.93 7.34 -3.45
CA LEU A 423 -12.46 8.65 -3.83
C LEU A 423 -11.60 9.26 -4.94
N LEU A 424 -12.25 9.75 -5.99
CA LEU A 424 -11.59 10.59 -6.99
C LEU A 424 -11.11 11.90 -6.37
N VAL A 425 -9.87 12.30 -6.66
CA VAL A 425 -9.34 13.61 -6.24
C VAL A 425 -10.12 14.74 -6.92
N GLY A 426 -10.46 15.79 -6.16
CA GLY A 426 -11.20 16.95 -6.66
C GLY A 426 -12.72 16.90 -6.46
N ILE A 427 -13.24 15.84 -5.83
CA ILE A 427 -14.65 15.78 -5.42
C ILE A 427 -14.89 16.70 -4.22
N ARG A 428 -15.86 17.61 -4.36
CA ARG A 428 -16.25 18.58 -3.32
C ARG A 428 -16.74 17.84 -2.08
N ASN A 429 -16.20 18.22 -0.92
CA ASN A 429 -16.49 17.61 0.39
C ASN A 429 -16.16 16.10 0.48
N GLY A 430 -15.37 15.56 -0.46
CA GLY A 430 -15.00 14.16 -0.44
C GLY A 430 -14.08 13.80 0.73
N GLU A 431 -13.10 14.66 1.03
CA GLU A 431 -12.28 14.54 2.25
C GLU A 431 -13.12 14.63 3.52
N ASP A 432 -14.04 15.59 3.59
CA ASP A 432 -14.94 15.75 4.74
C ASP A 432 -15.82 14.52 4.94
N LEU A 433 -16.29 13.90 3.85
CA LEU A 433 -17.01 12.63 3.89
C LEU A 433 -16.13 11.51 4.47
N LEU A 434 -14.89 11.36 4.00
CA LEU A 434 -13.99 10.33 4.54
C LEU A 434 -13.68 10.58 6.02
N ARG A 435 -13.49 11.83 6.45
CA ARG A 435 -13.31 12.18 7.88
C ARG A 435 -14.55 11.88 8.70
N GLU A 436 -15.74 12.17 8.19
CA GLU A 436 -17.01 11.86 8.86
C GLU A 436 -17.21 10.35 9.03
N VAL A 437 -16.93 9.57 7.97
CA VAL A 437 -16.98 8.11 8.01
C VAL A 437 -15.97 7.56 9.01
N LYS A 438 -14.72 8.03 8.98
CA LYS A 438 -13.69 7.66 9.95
C LYS A 438 -14.14 7.95 11.38
N ASN A 439 -14.65 9.15 11.66
CA ASN A 439 -15.11 9.54 12.99
C ASN A 439 -16.30 8.70 13.48
N ALA A 440 -17.20 8.32 12.58
CA ALA A 440 -18.35 7.48 12.91
C ALA A 440 -17.97 6.01 13.18
N VAL A 441 -16.93 5.49 12.52
CA VAL A 441 -16.55 4.08 12.58
C VAL A 441 -15.40 3.82 13.58
N CYS A 442 -14.38 4.67 13.59
CA CYS A 442 -13.19 4.58 14.43
C CYS A 442 -13.42 5.18 15.83
N THR A 443 -14.47 4.71 16.52
CA THR A 443 -14.76 5.17 17.89
C THR A 443 -13.95 4.40 18.93
N LYS A 444 -13.79 4.98 20.14
CA LYS A 444 -13.11 4.31 21.26
C LYS A 444 -13.82 2.99 21.57
N GLY A 445 -13.09 1.88 21.50
CA GLY A 445 -13.62 0.53 21.75
C GLY A 445 -14.25 -0.15 20.53
N SER A 446 -14.35 0.51 19.36
CA SER A 446 -14.81 -0.13 18.11
C SER A 446 -13.91 -1.29 17.66
N GLY A 447 -12.64 -1.27 18.08
CA GLY A 447 -11.61 -2.18 17.61
C GLY A 447 -11.25 -1.97 16.14
N VAL A 448 -11.72 -0.91 15.49
CA VAL A 448 -11.34 -0.56 14.12
C VAL A 448 -9.93 0.06 14.13
N ARG A 449 -9.10 -0.32 13.16
CA ARG A 449 -7.75 0.23 12.98
C ARG A 449 -7.64 0.83 11.58
N VAL A 450 -6.82 1.85 11.40
CA VAL A 450 -6.60 2.45 10.07
C VAL A 450 -5.39 1.82 9.39
N HIS A 451 -5.40 1.80 8.06
CA HIS A 451 -4.20 1.48 7.28
C HIS A 451 -3.29 2.72 7.22
N TRP A 452 -2.05 2.61 7.70
CA TRP A 452 -1.14 3.77 7.83
C TRP A 452 -0.82 4.45 6.51
N GLY A 453 -0.71 3.66 5.44
CA GLY A 453 -0.47 4.16 4.09
C GLY A 453 -1.68 4.74 3.38
N LEU A 454 -2.86 4.75 4.03
CA LEU A 454 -4.14 5.21 3.46
C LEU A 454 -4.99 5.94 4.52
N ASP A 455 -4.36 6.55 5.53
CA ASP A 455 -5.08 7.35 6.53
C ASP A 455 -5.08 8.83 6.11
N ILE A 456 -6.26 9.39 5.93
CA ILE A 456 -6.43 10.77 5.46
C ILE A 456 -5.89 11.80 6.45
N ASP A 457 -5.85 11.50 7.76
CA ASP A 457 -5.34 12.43 8.76
C ASP A 457 -3.80 12.46 8.81
N THR A 458 -3.13 11.35 8.50
CA THR A 458 -1.67 11.29 8.43
C THR A 458 -1.14 11.79 7.09
N VAL A 459 -1.93 11.67 6.02
CA VAL A 459 -1.56 12.10 4.66
C VAL A 459 -1.84 13.60 4.41
N SER A 460 -2.85 14.18 5.05
CA SER A 460 -3.25 15.59 4.83
C SER A 460 -2.50 16.64 5.67
N ALA A 461 -1.79 16.26 6.73
CA ALA A 461 -1.09 17.20 7.62
C ALA A 461 0.02 18.05 6.95
N TYR A 462 0.30 17.80 5.66
CA TYR A 462 1.35 18.47 4.88
C TYR A 462 0.83 19.49 3.84
N THR A 463 -0.44 19.43 3.39
CA THR A 463 -0.97 20.39 2.39
C THR A 463 -1.08 21.81 2.94
N ASP A 464 -1.48 21.95 4.21
CA ASP A 464 -1.63 23.28 4.83
C ASP A 464 -0.28 23.92 5.22
N ARG A 465 0.78 23.12 5.36
CA ARG A 465 2.09 23.58 5.87
C ARG A 465 3.09 24.00 4.78
N LEU A 466 2.87 23.58 3.53
CA LEU A 466 3.71 23.96 2.39
C LEU A 466 3.15 25.12 1.55
N GLY A 467 2.02 25.72 1.94
CA GLY A 467 1.43 26.83 1.17
C GLY A 467 0.91 26.44 -0.22
N ILE A 468 0.79 25.14 -0.52
CA ILE A 468 0.16 24.65 -1.75
C ILE A 468 -1.35 24.74 -1.51
N SER A 469 -1.88 25.94 -1.71
CA SER A 469 -3.32 26.14 -1.79
C SER A 469 -3.86 25.32 -2.95
N VAL A 470 -4.75 24.36 -2.68
CA VAL A 470 -5.68 23.89 -3.70
C VAL A 470 -6.56 25.10 -4.04
N PRO A 471 -6.64 25.55 -5.30
CA PRO A 471 -7.53 26.65 -5.66
C PRO A 471 -8.95 26.29 -5.20
N LYS A 472 -9.55 27.18 -4.42
CA LYS A 472 -10.93 27.07 -3.93
C LYS A 472 -11.95 26.93 -5.06
#